data_AF-A0A959ZSP8-F1
#
_entry.id   AF-A0A959ZSP8-F1
#
_cell.length_a   1.000
_cell.length_b   1.000
_cell.length_c   1.000
_cell.angle_alpha   90.00
_cell.angle_beta   90.00
_cell.angle_gamma   90.00
#
_symmetry.space_group_name_H-M   'P 1'
#
loop_
_entity.id
_entity.type
_entity.pdbx_description
1 polymer ?
#
loop_
_entity_poly.entity_id
_entity_poly.type
_entity_poly.pdbx_seq_one_letter_code
_entity_poly.pdbx_strand_id
1 'polypeptide(L)'
;MAKKRKPKRREREKSPTSSYADAEGNILVLRDSLSKGSIEKVGEQIENQAYSVDDLWQRKTELIFERLAVSWEIAGLPLDDQKMLLGRYRMADPETRRWVRETIDQHVRTHIPELA
;
A
#
# COMPACT_ATOMS: atom_id res chain seq x y z
N MET A 1 21.87 32.17 23.34
CA MET A 1 20.76 31.18 23.35
C MET A 1 21.14 30.00 22.46
N ALA A 2 21.50 28.86 23.04
CA ALA A 2 21.88 27.67 22.28
C ALA A 2 20.62 26.95 21.77
N LYS A 3 20.46 26.82 20.44
CA LYS A 3 19.36 26.08 19.80
C LYS A 3 19.48 24.60 20.18
N LYS A 4 18.57 24.13 21.04
CA LYS A 4 18.44 22.72 21.43
C LYS A 4 18.25 21.87 20.17
N ARG A 5 19.24 21.01 19.88
CA ARG A 5 19.17 19.99 18.82
C ARG A 5 18.03 19.04 19.13
N LYS A 6 17.05 18.93 18.22
CA LYS A 6 15.95 17.95 18.30
C LYS A 6 16.54 16.54 18.39
N PRO A 7 16.08 15.67 19.31
CA PRO A 7 16.58 14.31 19.41
C PRO A 7 16.25 13.53 18.13
N LYS A 8 17.26 12.87 17.57
CA LYS A 8 17.16 12.02 16.38
C LYS A 8 16.18 10.89 16.70
N ARG A 9 15.00 10.92 16.06
CA ARG A 9 13.95 9.90 16.16
C ARG A 9 14.60 8.53 15.95
N ARG A 10 14.52 7.63 16.94
CA ARG A 10 15.00 6.25 16.84
C ARG A 10 14.51 5.68 15.51
N GLU A 11 15.46 5.23 14.68
CA GLU A 11 15.19 4.54 13.43
C GLU A 11 14.35 3.31 13.80
N ARG A 12 13.02 3.39 13.57
CA ARG A 12 12.15 2.23 13.71
C ARG A 12 12.68 1.20 12.71
N GLU A 13 12.98 -0.01 13.19
CA GLU A 13 13.29 -1.14 12.33
C GLU A 13 12.28 -1.14 11.19
N LYS A 14 12.77 -0.92 9.96
CA LYS A 14 11.90 -0.81 8.80
C LYS A 14 11.27 -2.19 8.64
N SER A 15 9.94 -2.26 8.72
CA SER A 15 9.20 -3.48 8.40
C SER A 15 9.71 -4.01 7.05
N PRO A 16 9.91 -5.33 6.91
CA PRO A 16 10.39 -5.91 5.67
C PRO A 16 9.45 -5.53 4.52
N THR A 17 10.03 -5.33 3.33
CA THR A 17 9.30 -4.90 2.14
C THR A 17 9.69 -5.72 0.93
N SER A 18 8.71 -5.99 0.08
CA SER A 18 8.88 -6.67 -1.21
C SER A 18 8.65 -5.69 -2.36
N SER A 19 9.45 -5.83 -3.42
CA SER A 19 9.38 -5.02 -4.65
C SER A 19 8.84 -5.83 -5.82
N TYR A 20 7.93 -5.25 -6.59
CA TYR A 20 7.27 -5.85 -7.74
C TYR A 20 7.44 -4.95 -8.96
N ALA A 21 7.96 -5.51 -10.05
CA ALA A 21 8.11 -4.80 -11.32
C ALA A 21 6.94 -5.12 -12.26
N ASP A 22 6.43 -4.11 -12.95
CA ASP A 22 5.50 -4.31 -14.07
C ASP A 22 6.22 -4.45 -15.42
N ALA A 23 5.46 -4.63 -16.49
CA ALA A 23 5.99 -4.80 -17.84
C ALA A 23 6.67 -3.53 -18.39
N GLU A 24 6.34 -2.35 -17.85
CA GLU A 24 6.93 -1.06 -18.22
C GLU A 24 8.19 -0.73 -17.41
N GLY A 25 8.52 -1.56 -16.40
CA GLY A 25 9.65 -1.36 -15.51
C GLY A 25 9.33 -0.45 -14.31
N ASN A 26 8.06 -0.13 -14.05
CA ASN A 26 7.66 0.56 -12.83
C ASN A 26 7.79 -0.40 -11.64
N ILE A 27 8.18 0.12 -10.46
CA ILE A 27 8.46 -0.70 -9.28
C ILE A 27 7.53 -0.30 -8.14
N LEU A 28 6.62 -1.20 -7.76
CA LEU A 28 5.77 -1.06 -6.57
C LEU A 28 6.41 -1.76 -5.38
N VAL A 29 6.57 -1.05 -4.27
CA VAL A 29 7.14 -1.59 -3.02
C VAL A 29 6.05 -1.66 -1.96
N LEU A 30 5.86 -2.86 -1.39
CA LEU A 30 4.83 -3.17 -0.40
C LEU A 30 5.47 -3.60 0.93
N ARG A 31 4.81 -3.29 2.05
CA ARG A 31 5.16 -3.83 3.38
C ARG A 31 4.72 -5.28 3.49
N ASP A 32 5.63 -6.15 3.90
CA ASP A 32 5.35 -7.58 4.10
C ASP A 32 4.57 -7.87 5.39
N SER A 33 4.32 -6.85 6.21
CA SER A 33 3.63 -7.04 7.49
C SER A 33 2.89 -5.78 7.92
N LEU A 34 1.78 -6.01 8.63
CA LEU A 34 1.04 -5.00 9.35
C LEU A 34 0.90 -5.44 10.81
N SER A 35 0.81 -4.49 11.74
CA SER A 35 0.49 -4.81 13.12
C SER A 35 -0.90 -5.45 13.21
N LYS A 36 -1.13 -6.33 14.19
CA LYS A 36 -2.45 -6.96 14.42
C LYS A 36 -3.60 -5.94 14.46
N GLY A 37 -3.43 -4.85 15.23
CA GLY A 37 -4.44 -3.79 15.29
C GLY A 37 -4.64 -3.00 13.99
N SER A 38 -3.69 -3.03 13.06
CA SER A 38 -3.86 -2.48 11.71
C SER A 38 -4.65 -3.43 10.82
N ILE A 39 -4.40 -4.74 10.92
CA ILE A 39 -5.16 -5.79 10.22
C ILE A 39 -6.63 -5.75 10.66
N GLU A 40 -6.89 -5.74 11.98
CA GLU A 40 -8.25 -5.68 12.55
C GLU A 40 -9.01 -4.45 12.06
N LYS A 41 -8.38 -3.27 12.05
CA LYS A 41 -9.00 -2.03 11.53
C LYS A 41 -9.31 -2.09 10.04
N VAL A 42 -8.42 -2.69 9.25
CA VAL A 42 -8.67 -2.86 7.80
C VAL A 42 -9.87 -3.77 7.58
N GLY A 43 -9.95 -4.90 8.30
CA GLY A 43 -11.10 -5.80 8.26
C GLY A 43 -12.42 -5.09 8.61
N GLU A 44 -12.46 -4.41 9.76
CA GLU A 44 -13.65 -3.66 10.21
C GLU A 44 -14.08 -2.60 9.19
N GLN A 45 -13.12 -1.86 8.60
CA GLN A 45 -13.42 -0.86 7.57
C GLN A 45 -13.97 -1.49 6.28
N ILE A 46 -13.54 -2.70 5.92
CA ILE A 46 -14.07 -3.42 4.75
C ILE A 46 -15.51 -3.87 5.02
N GLU A 47 -15.77 -4.44 6.20
CA GLU A 47 -17.11 -4.95 6.59
C GLU A 47 -18.16 -3.84 6.67
N ASN A 48 -17.78 -2.64 7.14
CA ASN A 48 -18.70 -1.52 7.31
C ASN A 48 -19.10 -0.80 6.00
N GLN A 49 -18.50 -1.11 4.84
CA GLN A 49 -18.69 -0.38 3.57
C GLN A 49 -19.79 -0.96 2.66
N ALA A 50 -20.86 -1.54 3.21
CA ALA A 50 -21.89 -2.25 2.44
C ALA A 50 -22.77 -1.35 1.52
N TYR A 51 -22.27 -1.02 0.31
CA TYR A 51 -23.06 -0.57 -0.84
C TYR A 51 -22.50 -1.17 -2.14
N SER A 52 -23.15 -2.21 -2.66
CA SER A 52 -22.85 -2.94 -3.91
C SER A 52 -21.50 -3.69 -3.99
N VAL A 53 -21.52 -4.93 -4.51
CA VAL A 53 -20.36 -5.86 -4.58
C VAL A 53 -19.20 -5.31 -5.44
N ASP A 54 -19.55 -4.56 -6.49
CA ASP A 54 -18.66 -3.82 -7.40
C ASP A 54 -17.70 -2.86 -6.67
N ASP A 55 -18.32 -1.89 -6.00
CA ASP A 55 -17.65 -0.80 -5.29
C ASP A 55 -16.83 -1.35 -4.11
N LEU A 56 -17.33 -2.39 -3.43
CA LEU A 56 -16.64 -3.05 -2.33
C LEU A 56 -15.22 -3.53 -2.70
N TRP A 57 -15.05 -4.17 -3.87
CA TRP A 57 -13.74 -4.67 -4.29
C TRP A 57 -12.77 -3.53 -4.63
N GLN A 58 -13.25 -2.45 -5.23
CA GLN A 58 -12.44 -1.25 -5.46
C GLN A 58 -11.95 -0.64 -4.16
N ARG A 59 -12.88 -0.39 -3.23
CA ARG A 59 -12.58 0.25 -1.95
C ARG A 59 -11.70 -0.62 -1.07
N LYS A 60 -11.92 -1.94 -1.04
CA LYS A 60 -11.04 -2.90 -0.36
C LYS A 60 -9.62 -2.79 -0.90
N THR A 61 -9.46 -2.81 -2.21
CA THR A 61 -8.13 -2.71 -2.84
C THR A 61 -7.44 -1.39 -2.49
N GLU A 62 -8.15 -0.26 -2.61
CA GLU A 62 -7.60 1.05 -2.26
C GLU A 62 -7.17 1.14 -0.80
N LEU A 63 -7.98 0.60 0.11
CA LEU A 63 -7.67 0.59 1.53
C LEU A 63 -6.42 -0.25 1.83
N ILE A 64 -6.32 -1.44 1.23
CA ILE A 64 -5.15 -2.30 1.39
C ILE A 64 -3.91 -1.64 0.77
N PHE A 65 -4.03 -1.08 -0.44
CA PHE A 65 -2.97 -0.33 -1.10
C PHE A 65 -2.47 0.82 -0.22
N GLU A 66 -3.38 1.59 0.40
CA GLU A 66 -3.02 2.69 1.29
C GLU A 66 -2.21 2.22 2.52
N ARG A 67 -2.45 1.00 2.99
CA ARG A 67 -1.73 0.44 4.15
C ARG A 67 -0.40 -0.19 3.78
N LEU A 68 -0.32 -0.82 2.62
CA LEU A 68 0.84 -1.62 2.21
C LEU A 68 1.84 -0.85 1.37
N ALA A 69 1.40 0.04 0.48
CA ALA A 69 2.30 0.74 -0.44
C ALA A 69 3.26 1.64 0.34
N VAL A 70 4.56 1.46 0.07
CA VAL A 70 5.66 2.25 0.64
C VAL A 70 6.20 3.22 -0.39
N SER A 71 6.38 2.74 -1.62
CA SER A 71 6.81 3.57 -2.74
C SER A 71 6.36 2.97 -4.05
N TRP A 72 6.24 3.82 -5.07
CA TRP A 72 5.99 3.40 -6.45
C TRP A 72 6.89 4.22 -7.37
N GLU A 73 7.88 3.59 -7.97
CA GLU A 73 8.73 4.20 -8.98
C GLU A 73 8.07 4.08 -10.35
N ILE A 74 7.97 5.20 -11.06
CA ILE A 74 7.30 5.27 -12.36
C ILE A 74 8.19 6.07 -13.30
N ALA A 75 8.60 5.45 -14.40
CA ALA A 75 9.58 6.02 -15.32
C ALA A 75 10.83 6.58 -14.60
N GLY A 76 11.33 5.87 -13.58
CA GLY A 76 12.50 6.27 -12.78
C GLY A 76 12.25 7.35 -11.74
N LEU A 77 10.98 7.78 -11.52
CA LEU A 77 10.62 8.77 -10.51
C LEU A 77 9.92 8.09 -9.32
N PRO A 78 10.55 8.08 -8.13
CA PRO A 78 9.94 7.48 -6.94
C PRO A 78 8.84 8.37 -6.37
N LEU A 79 7.68 7.76 -6.09
CA LEU A 79 6.61 8.35 -5.29
C LEU A 79 6.57 7.63 -3.94
N ASP A 80 6.72 8.37 -2.83
CA ASP A 80 6.66 7.82 -1.46
C ASP A 80 5.61 8.51 -0.56
N ASP A 81 5.01 9.62 -1.01
CA ASP A 81 3.89 10.24 -0.30
C ASP A 81 2.61 9.42 -0.50
N GLN A 82 1.94 9.09 0.60
CA GLN A 82 0.75 8.23 0.59
C GLN A 82 -0.41 8.79 -0.26
N LYS A 83 -0.63 10.11 -0.23
CA LYS A 83 -1.70 10.73 -1.03
C LYS A 83 -1.34 10.72 -2.51
N MET A 84 -0.07 10.93 -2.84
CA MET A 84 0.41 10.83 -4.22
C MET A 84 0.35 9.38 -4.73
N LEU A 85 0.72 8.39 -3.91
CA LEU A 85 0.56 6.98 -4.22
C LEU A 85 -0.89 6.62 -4.56
N LEU A 86 -1.83 7.00 -3.67
CA LEU A 86 -3.24 6.73 -3.89
C LEU A 86 -3.78 7.49 -5.12
N GLY A 87 -3.38 8.75 -5.29
CA GLY A 87 -3.72 9.54 -6.47
C GLY A 87 -3.23 8.88 -7.75
N ARG A 88 -2.00 8.35 -7.77
CA ARG A 88 -1.42 7.67 -8.93
C ARG A 88 -2.13 6.36 -9.23
N TYR A 89 -2.51 5.58 -8.22
CA TYR A 89 -3.32 4.37 -8.41
C TYR A 89 -4.70 4.72 -9.02
N ARG A 90 -5.36 5.75 -8.50
CA ARG A 90 -6.65 6.23 -9.02
C ARG A 90 -6.60 6.77 -10.45
N MET A 91 -5.46 7.30 -10.87
CA MET A 91 -5.24 7.84 -12.22
C MET A 91 -4.62 6.83 -13.19
N ALA A 92 -4.18 5.67 -12.70
CA ALA A 92 -3.60 4.62 -13.53
C ALA A 92 -4.57 4.18 -14.63
N ASP A 93 -4.04 3.73 -15.76
CA ASP A 93 -4.82 3.08 -16.81
C ASP A 93 -5.34 1.70 -16.34
N PRO A 94 -6.28 1.08 -17.07
CA PRO A 94 -6.87 -0.20 -16.67
C PRO A 94 -5.87 -1.36 -16.54
N GLU A 95 -4.83 -1.41 -17.36
CA GLU A 95 -3.82 -2.47 -17.33
C GLU A 95 -2.95 -2.33 -16.08
N THR A 96 -2.45 -1.13 -15.81
CA THR A 96 -1.70 -0.84 -14.58
C THR A 96 -2.55 -1.13 -13.34
N ARG A 97 -3.84 -0.73 -13.31
CA ARG A 97 -4.72 -1.03 -12.16
C ARG A 97 -4.90 -2.52 -11.95
N ARG A 98 -5.05 -3.27 -13.04
CA ARG A 98 -5.17 -4.72 -12.98
C ARG A 98 -3.89 -5.34 -12.41
N TRP A 99 -2.73 -4.94 -12.90
CA TRP A 99 -1.44 -5.40 -12.38
C TRP A 99 -1.27 -5.10 -10.88
N VAL A 100 -1.61 -3.88 -10.44
CA VAL A 100 -1.55 -3.51 -9.01
C VAL A 100 -2.48 -4.41 -8.18
N ARG A 101 -3.71 -4.67 -8.65
CA ARG A 101 -4.66 -5.55 -7.94
C ARG A 101 -4.15 -6.98 -7.81
N GLU A 102 -3.67 -7.56 -8.91
CA GLU A 102 -3.12 -8.92 -8.93
C GLU A 102 -1.89 -9.02 -8.02
N THR A 103 -1.05 -7.97 -8.02
CA THR A 103 0.11 -7.88 -7.12
C THR A 103 -0.28 -7.80 -5.65
N ILE A 104 -1.26 -6.96 -5.29
CA ILE A 104 -1.74 -6.85 -3.91
C ILE A 104 -2.37 -8.17 -3.45
N ASP A 105 -3.23 -8.79 -4.26
CA ASP A 105 -3.88 -10.05 -3.92
C ASP A 105 -2.85 -11.17 -3.66
N GLN A 106 -1.86 -11.32 -4.55
CA GLN A 106 -0.77 -12.28 -4.37
C GLN A 106 0.08 -11.96 -3.13
N HIS A 107 0.42 -10.69 -2.91
CA HIS A 107 1.23 -10.26 -1.78
C HIS A 107 0.52 -10.53 -0.45
N VAL A 108 -0.75 -10.16 -0.34
CA VAL A 108 -1.57 -10.40 0.86
C VAL A 108 -1.69 -11.88 1.16
N ARG A 109 -1.99 -12.72 0.16
CA ARG A 109 -2.05 -14.19 0.36
C ARG A 109 -0.74 -14.79 0.87
N THR A 110 0.40 -14.20 0.48
CA THR A 110 1.73 -14.70 0.83
C THR A 110 2.18 -14.21 2.21
N HIS A 111 1.92 -12.94 2.53
CA HIS A 111 2.54 -12.26 3.66
C HIS A 111 1.55 -11.90 4.79
N ILE A 112 0.27 -11.71 4.48
CA ILE A 112 -0.76 -11.25 5.42
C ILE A 112 -2.09 -11.99 5.13
N PRO A 113 -2.12 -13.33 5.27
CA PRO A 113 -3.29 -14.14 4.88
C PRO A 113 -4.59 -13.75 5.59
N GLU A 114 -4.52 -13.06 6.74
CA GLU A 114 -5.68 -12.52 7.44
C GLU A 114 -6.46 -11.45 6.65
N LEU A 115 -5.87 -10.87 5.60
CA LEU A 115 -6.51 -9.86 4.74
C LEU A 115 -6.91 -10.37 3.35
N ALA A 116 -6.63 -11.64 3.03
CA ALA A 116 -6.93 -12.24 1.73
C ALA A 116 -8.44 -12.27 1.47
#